data_AF-A0A7X5XA89-F1
#
_entry.id   AF-A0A7X5XA89-F1
#
_cell.length_a   1.000
_cell.length_b   1.000
_cell.length_c   1.000
_cell.angle_alpha   90.00
_cell.angle_beta   90.00
_cell.angle_gamma   90.00
#
_symmetry.space_group_name_H-M   'P 1'
#
loop_
_entity.id
_entity.type
_entity.pdbx_description
1 polymer ?
#
loop_
_entity_poly.entity_id
_entity_poly.type
_entity_poly.pdbx_seq_one_letter_code
_entity_poly.pdbx_strand_id
1 'polypeptide(L)'
;MNNPTSGLRGTAKTSAPQTSPPAPSLAGPGEATVRTALGDDGHIALRRHRQATHTALGTLAQLLWDTARETDRLHTTLRRHATIARDHLNDALTDPFPAHTDATAILYSSRATEVHAARYAQQMHQLDMVLDAYQTALLAV
;
A
#
# COMPACT_ATOMS: atom_id res chain seq x y z
N MET A 1 35.91 -13.06 -53.90
CA MET A 1 36.87 -13.58 -52.90
C MET A 1 36.74 -12.71 -51.67
N ASN A 2 35.99 -13.18 -50.67
CA ASN A 2 35.58 -12.40 -49.51
C ASN A 2 36.49 -12.69 -48.31
N ASN A 3 36.78 -11.62 -47.57
CA ASN A 3 37.64 -11.51 -46.40
C ASN A 3 37.41 -12.57 -45.30
N PRO A 4 38.47 -12.98 -44.58
CA PRO A 4 38.37 -13.76 -43.36
C PRO A 4 38.57 -12.93 -42.07
N THR A 5 37.68 -13.20 -41.10
CA THR A 5 37.88 -13.36 -39.63
C THR A 5 38.46 -12.27 -38.72
N SER A 6 37.69 -11.97 -37.64
CA SER A 6 38.06 -11.94 -36.19
C SER A 6 37.34 -10.77 -35.49
N GLY A 7 36.68 -10.84 -34.32
CA GLY A 7 36.49 -11.84 -33.28
C GLY A 7 35.43 -11.35 -32.27
N LEU A 8 34.91 -12.27 -31.45
CA LEU A 8 33.77 -12.14 -30.51
C LEU A 8 33.92 -11.11 -29.38
N ARG A 9 32.82 -10.39 -29.07
CA ARG A 9 32.30 -10.05 -27.71
C ARG A 9 30.96 -9.31 -27.92
N GLY A 10 29.76 -9.79 -27.60
CA GLY A 10 29.35 -10.63 -26.48
C GLY A 10 28.71 -9.79 -25.37
N THR A 11 27.58 -9.12 -25.64
CA THR A 11 26.54 -8.75 -24.63
C THR A 11 25.20 -8.52 -25.35
N ALA A 12 24.50 -9.59 -25.72
CA ALA A 12 23.07 -9.49 -25.96
C ALA A 12 22.43 -9.17 -24.59
N LYS A 13 21.97 -7.93 -24.43
CA LYS A 13 21.22 -7.50 -23.25
C LYS A 13 19.86 -8.19 -23.35
N THR A 14 19.75 -9.39 -22.78
CA THR A 14 18.46 -10.04 -22.54
C THR A 14 17.64 -9.05 -21.75
N SER A 15 16.68 -8.40 -22.40
CA SER A 15 15.67 -7.58 -21.76
C SER A 15 14.95 -8.49 -20.77
N ALA A 16 15.30 -8.37 -19.49
CA ALA A 16 14.50 -8.94 -18.43
C ALA A 16 13.06 -8.44 -18.66
N PRO A 17 12.04 -9.31 -18.57
CA PRO A 17 10.67 -8.86 -18.69
C PRO A 17 10.48 -7.78 -17.63
N GLN A 18 10.30 -6.54 -18.08
CA GLN A 18 9.79 -5.49 -17.24
C GLN A 18 8.39 -5.95 -16.87
N THR A 19 8.28 -6.61 -15.72
CA THR A 19 7.00 -6.77 -15.05
C THR A 19 6.51 -5.36 -14.83
N SER A 20 5.61 -4.91 -15.71
CA SER A 20 4.84 -3.70 -15.51
C SER A 20 4.36 -3.74 -14.06
N PRO A 21 4.55 -2.66 -13.27
CA PRO A 21 3.98 -2.62 -11.94
C PRO A 21 2.50 -2.98 -12.09
N PRO A 22 1.98 -3.91 -11.26
CA PRO A 22 0.59 -4.34 -11.36
C PRO A 22 -0.27 -3.10 -11.47
N ALA A 23 -1.18 -3.09 -12.45
CA ALA A 23 -2.09 -1.98 -12.67
C ALA A 23 -2.64 -1.57 -11.30
N PRO A 24 -2.55 -0.28 -10.91
CA PRO A 24 -2.94 0.13 -9.58
C PRO A 24 -4.39 -0.32 -9.39
N SER A 25 -4.58 -1.25 -8.46
CA SER A 25 -5.91 -1.58 -7.99
C SER A 25 -6.58 -0.27 -7.62
N LEU A 26 -7.75 0.02 -8.20
CA LEU A 26 -8.57 1.18 -7.83
C LEU A 26 -8.92 1.15 -6.33
N ALA A 27 -8.89 -0.03 -5.71
CA ALA A 27 -9.04 -0.23 -4.27
C ALA A 27 -7.70 -0.01 -3.55
N GLY A 28 -7.73 0.77 -2.46
CA GLY A 28 -6.61 0.92 -1.54
C GLY A 28 -6.25 -0.40 -0.84
N PRO A 29 -5.14 -0.45 -0.09
CA PRO A 29 -4.64 -1.69 0.51
C PRO A 29 -5.61 -2.35 1.49
N GLY A 30 -6.41 -1.58 2.22
CA GLY A 30 -7.43 -2.10 3.12
C GLY A 30 -8.55 -2.80 2.36
N GLU A 31 -9.16 -2.13 1.39
CA GLU A 31 -10.19 -2.76 0.55
C GLU A 31 -9.65 -3.94 -0.26
N ALA A 32 -8.42 -3.84 -0.77
CA ALA A 32 -7.75 -4.95 -1.47
C ALA A 32 -7.54 -6.16 -0.57
N THR A 33 -7.16 -5.95 0.70
CA THR A 33 -6.99 -7.03 1.70
C THR A 33 -8.33 -7.74 1.94
N VAL A 34 -9.41 -6.99 2.15
CA VAL A 34 -10.74 -7.56 2.36
C VAL A 34 -11.21 -8.35 1.13
N ARG A 35 -11.07 -7.80 -0.08
CA ARG A 35 -11.45 -8.53 -1.31
C ARG A 35 -10.63 -9.78 -1.53
N THR A 36 -9.33 -9.72 -1.26
CA THR A 36 -8.43 -10.88 -1.40
C THR A 36 -8.84 -12.00 -0.44
N ALA A 37 -9.18 -11.67 0.80
CA ALA A 37 -9.52 -12.65 1.82
C ALA A 37 -10.94 -13.21 1.70
N LEU A 38 -11.92 -12.39 1.32
CA LEU A 38 -13.33 -12.80 1.24
C LEU A 38 -13.76 -13.24 -0.17
N GLY A 39 -12.98 -12.92 -1.20
CA GLY A 39 -13.42 -12.98 -2.58
C GLY A 39 -14.49 -11.94 -2.92
N ASP A 40 -14.88 -11.87 -4.19
CA ASP A 40 -15.87 -10.90 -4.67
C ASP A 40 -17.26 -11.14 -4.04
N ASP A 41 -17.68 -12.40 -3.96
CA ASP A 41 -18.96 -12.79 -3.35
C ASP A 41 -19.01 -12.47 -1.86
N GLY A 42 -17.93 -12.77 -1.13
CA GLY A 42 -17.82 -12.45 0.29
C GLY A 42 -17.77 -10.94 0.52
N HIS A 43 -17.13 -10.17 -0.37
CA HIS A 43 -17.17 -8.71 -0.33
C HIS A 43 -18.58 -8.14 -0.61
N ILE A 44 -19.35 -8.75 -1.53
CA ILE A 44 -20.76 -8.39 -1.74
C ILE A 44 -21.60 -8.73 -0.51
N ALA A 45 -21.41 -9.91 0.07
CA ALA A 45 -22.10 -10.34 1.29
C ALA A 45 -21.78 -9.42 2.48
N LEU A 46 -20.51 -9.01 2.62
CA LEU A 46 -20.08 -8.01 3.60
C LEU A 46 -20.90 -6.73 3.50
N ARG A 47 -21.07 -6.19 2.28
CA ARG A 47 -21.89 -4.99 2.06
C ARG A 47 -23.35 -5.19 2.47
N ARG A 48 -23.90 -6.40 2.32
CA ARG A 48 -25.26 -6.73 2.77
C ARG A 48 -25.33 -6.85 4.30
N HIS A 49 -24.40 -7.57 4.93
CA HIS A 49 -24.37 -7.76 6.39
C HIS A 49 -24.26 -6.43 7.14
N ARG A 50 -23.55 -5.45 6.58
CA ARG A 50 -23.49 -4.08 7.12
C ARG A 50 -24.84 -3.39 7.26
N GLN A 51 -25.83 -3.75 6.44
CA GLN A 51 -27.18 -3.18 6.53
C GLN A 51 -27.94 -3.75 7.73
N ALA A 52 -27.55 -4.93 8.23
CA ALA A 52 -28.14 -5.59 9.40
C ALA A 52 -27.46 -5.16 10.71
N THR A 53 -27.40 -3.85 10.96
CA THR A 53 -26.66 -3.23 12.09
C THR A 53 -27.10 -3.68 13.49
N HIS A 54 -28.27 -4.30 13.60
CA HIS A 54 -28.79 -4.83 14.88
C HIS A 54 -28.27 -6.24 15.21
N THR A 55 -27.45 -6.84 14.35
CA THR A 55 -26.88 -8.18 14.56
C THR A 55 -25.40 -8.10 14.90
N ALA A 56 -24.88 -9.08 15.66
CA ALA A 56 -23.45 -9.16 15.94
C ALA A 56 -22.62 -9.25 14.63
N LEU A 57 -23.11 -10.04 13.66
CA LEU A 57 -22.49 -10.16 12.34
C LEU A 57 -22.49 -8.83 11.58
N GLY A 58 -23.57 -8.04 11.65
CA GLY A 58 -23.64 -6.73 11.03
C GLY A 58 -22.73 -5.70 11.68
N THR A 59 -22.60 -5.73 13.00
CA THR A 59 -21.62 -4.90 13.73
C THR A 59 -20.18 -5.26 13.34
N LEU A 60 -19.85 -6.54 13.26
CA LEU A 60 -18.54 -7.00 12.79
C LEU A 60 -18.28 -6.61 11.33
N ALA A 61 -19.29 -6.75 10.46
CA ALA A 61 -19.22 -6.34 9.06
C ALA A 61 -18.94 -4.83 8.92
N GLN A 62 -19.57 -4.01 9.76
CA GLN A 62 -19.36 -2.57 9.77
C GLN A 62 -17.96 -2.21 10.31
N LEU A 63 -17.52 -2.86 11.38
CA LEU A 63 -16.18 -2.68 11.93
C LEU A 63 -15.09 -3.05 10.91
N LEU A 64 -15.24 -4.19 10.22
CA LEU A 64 -14.32 -4.63 9.17
C LEU A 64 -14.21 -3.57 8.05
N TRP A 65 -15.36 -3.07 7.61
CA TRP A 65 -15.43 -2.05 6.57
C TRP A 65 -14.76 -0.74 6.98
N ASP A 66 -15.04 -0.24 8.18
CA ASP A 66 -14.46 1.01 8.67
C ASP A 66 -12.95 0.87 8.90
N THR A 67 -12.51 -0.28 9.39
CA THR A 67 -11.08 -0.61 9.58
C THR A 67 -10.34 -0.64 8.24
N ALA A 68 -10.95 -1.21 7.19
CA ALA A 68 -10.40 -1.21 5.84
C ALA A 68 -10.32 0.22 5.27
N ARG A 69 -11.37 1.04 5.43
CA ARG A 69 -11.33 2.44 4.95
C ARG A 69 -10.30 3.29 5.68
N GLU A 70 -10.14 3.10 6.99
CA GLU A 70 -9.13 3.83 7.75
C GLU A 70 -7.72 3.40 7.32
N THR A 71 -7.52 2.12 7.02
CA THR A 71 -6.28 1.62 6.42
C THR A 71 -5.96 2.33 5.10
N ASP A 72 -6.95 2.47 4.21
CA ASP A 72 -6.79 3.18 2.93
C ASP A 72 -6.46 4.67 3.12
N ARG A 73 -7.12 5.31 4.09
CA ARG A 73 -6.85 6.70 4.47
C ARG A 73 -5.41 6.85 4.97
N LEU A 74 -4.98 6.00 5.90
CA LEU A 74 -3.63 6.03 6.47
C LEU A 74 -2.57 5.74 5.42
N HIS A 75 -2.82 4.81 4.50
CA HIS A 75 -1.94 4.55 3.37
C HIS A 75 -1.75 5.81 2.51
N THR A 76 -2.85 6.49 2.18
CA THR A 76 -2.81 7.72 1.40
C THR A 76 -2.03 8.82 2.13
N THR A 77 -2.26 8.98 3.44
CA THR A 77 -1.50 9.92 4.27
C THR A 77 -0.01 9.58 4.30
N LEU A 78 0.35 8.31 4.52
CA LEU A 78 1.74 7.86 4.50
C LEU A 78 2.41 8.15 3.18
N ARG A 79 1.76 7.82 2.05
CA ARG A 79 2.30 8.09 0.71
C ARG A 79 2.55 9.58 0.47
N ARG A 80 1.63 10.43 0.94
CA ARG A 80 1.80 11.89 0.86
C ARG A 80 3.04 12.35 1.63
N HIS A 81 3.20 11.91 2.89
CA HIS A 81 4.35 12.29 3.70
C HIS A 81 5.67 11.75 3.13
N ALA A 82 5.68 10.49 2.66
CA ALA A 82 6.85 9.91 2.00
C ALA A 82 7.24 10.67 0.72
N THR A 83 6.25 11.15 -0.04
CA THR A 83 6.49 11.98 -1.24
C THR A 83 7.13 13.31 -0.84
N ILE A 84 6.57 14.03 0.14
CA ILE A 84 7.14 15.28 0.64
C ILE A 84 8.57 15.09 1.16
N ALA A 85 8.82 14.04 1.94
CA ALA A 85 10.14 13.74 2.47
C ALA A 85 11.16 13.44 1.35
N ARG A 86 10.74 12.69 0.33
CA ARG A 86 11.56 12.42 -0.86
C ARG A 86 11.86 13.70 -1.63
N ASP A 87 10.87 14.57 -1.80
CA ASP A 87 11.04 15.81 -2.56
C ASP A 87 12.01 16.75 -1.82
N HIS A 88 11.87 16.92 -0.49
CA HIS A 88 12.84 17.65 0.33
C HIS A 88 14.26 17.07 0.25
N LEU A 89 14.40 15.74 0.26
CA LEU A 89 15.70 15.09 0.12
C LEU A 89 16.27 15.31 -1.28
N ASN A 90 15.45 15.24 -2.33
CA ASN A 90 15.87 15.45 -3.70
C ASN A 90 16.35 16.89 -3.91
N ASP A 91 15.64 17.86 -3.36
CA ASP A 91 16.03 19.28 -3.38
C ASP A 91 17.38 19.48 -2.68
N ALA A 92 17.58 18.86 -1.51
CA ALA A 92 18.84 18.89 -0.76
C ALA A 92 20.04 18.34 -1.56
N LEU A 93 19.80 17.28 -2.33
CA LEU A 93 20.85 16.59 -3.10
C LEU A 93 21.15 17.27 -4.44
N THR A 94 20.22 18.05 -4.98
CA THR A 94 20.31 18.63 -6.33
C THR A 94 20.78 20.10 -6.31
N ASP A 95 20.74 20.78 -5.17
CA ASP A 95 21.11 22.20 -5.07
C ASP A 95 22.65 22.41 -5.17
N PRO A 96 23.16 23.06 -6.23
CA PRO A 96 24.60 23.28 -6.43
C PRO A 96 25.22 24.32 -5.48
N PHE A 97 24.40 25.10 -4.77
CA PHE A 97 24.84 25.97 -3.70
C PHE A 97 24.01 25.63 -2.47
N PRO A 98 24.56 24.97 -1.44
CA PRO A 98 23.78 24.48 -0.32
C PRO A 98 23.29 25.67 0.51
N ALA A 99 22.14 26.22 0.13
CA ALA A 99 21.44 27.24 0.87
C ALA A 99 20.79 26.58 2.09
N HIS A 100 21.62 26.12 3.04
CA HIS A 100 21.21 25.49 4.30
C HIS A 100 19.91 24.73 4.12
N THR A 101 19.88 23.71 3.26
CA THR A 101 18.67 22.92 3.08
C THR A 101 18.21 22.55 4.47
N ASP A 102 17.04 23.03 4.85
CA ASP A 102 16.70 23.12 6.27
C ASP A 102 16.63 21.70 6.80
N ALA A 103 17.71 21.27 7.47
CA ALA A 103 17.84 19.91 7.99
C ALA A 103 16.63 19.59 8.88
N THR A 104 16.05 20.63 9.48
CA THR A 104 14.78 20.60 10.20
C THR A 104 13.62 20.12 9.34
N ALA A 105 13.46 20.59 8.11
CA ALA A 105 12.39 20.18 7.19
C ALA A 105 12.55 18.71 6.73
N ILE A 106 13.79 18.27 6.53
CA ILE A 106 14.09 16.86 6.22
C ILE A 106 13.77 15.99 7.44
N LEU A 107 14.34 16.30 8.61
CA LEU A 107 14.12 15.55 9.85
C LEU A 107 12.64 15.50 10.24
N TYR A 108 11.91 16.61 10.11
CA TYR A 108 10.48 16.68 10.41
C TYR A 108 9.66 15.80 9.47
N SER A 109 9.93 15.87 8.16
CA SER A 109 9.19 15.06 7.16
C SER A 109 9.50 13.56 7.30
N SER A 110 10.74 13.18 7.63
CA SER A 110 11.10 11.79 7.95
C SER A 110 10.38 11.29 9.20
N ARG A 111 10.40 12.05 10.31
CA ARG A 111 9.73 11.67 11.55
C ARG A 111 8.21 11.55 11.38
N ALA A 112 7.60 12.47 10.62
CA ALA A 112 6.18 12.37 10.29
C ALA A 112 5.88 11.08 9.51
N THR A 113 6.73 10.74 8.54
CA THR A 113 6.60 9.50 7.75
C THR A 113 6.67 8.26 8.64
N GLU A 114 7.61 8.19 9.59
CA GLU A 114 7.75 7.08 10.54
C GLU A 114 6.50 6.91 11.41
N VAL A 115 5.97 8.00 11.98
CA VAL A 115 4.75 7.97 12.80
C VAL A 115 3.57 7.45 12.00
N HIS A 116 3.41 7.91 10.75
CA HIS A 116 2.34 7.43 9.88
C HIS A 116 2.54 5.98 9.45
N ALA A 117 3.77 5.53 9.24
CA ALA A 117 4.09 4.14 8.92
C ALA A 117 3.74 3.20 10.08
N ALA A 118 4.10 3.58 11.32
CA ALA A 118 3.75 2.81 12.51
C ALA A 118 2.23 2.71 12.70
N ARG A 119 1.51 3.82 12.54
CA ARG A 119 0.04 3.83 12.62
C ARG A 119 -0.60 2.98 11.53
N TYR A 120 -0.10 3.07 10.30
CA TYR A 120 -0.57 2.24 9.19
C TYR A 120 -0.35 0.75 9.46
N ALA A 121 0.84 0.36 9.95
CA ALA A 121 1.14 -1.03 10.29
C ALA A 121 0.23 -1.56 11.41
N GLN A 122 -0.01 -0.76 12.45
CA GLN A 122 -0.96 -1.10 13.51
C GLN A 122 -2.38 -1.29 12.96
N GLN A 123 -2.83 -0.41 12.06
CA GLN A 123 -4.16 -0.51 11.46
C GLN A 123 -4.31 -1.76 10.57
N MET A 124 -3.28 -2.10 9.80
CA MET A 124 -3.24 -3.34 9.02
C MET A 124 -3.38 -4.57 9.92
N HIS A 125 -2.67 -4.60 11.04
CA HIS A 125 -2.80 -5.70 12.00
C HIS A 125 -4.21 -5.79 12.60
N GLN A 126 -4.84 -4.65 12.89
CA GLN A 126 -6.24 -4.62 13.33
C GLN A 126 -7.20 -5.11 12.24
N LEU A 127 -6.94 -4.78 10.97
CA LEU A 127 -7.73 -5.26 9.84
C LEU A 127 -7.70 -6.79 9.78
N ASP A 128 -6.52 -7.40 9.92
CA ASP A 128 -6.37 -8.86 9.91
C ASP A 128 -7.17 -9.52 11.04
N MET A 129 -7.11 -8.97 12.26
CA MET A 129 -7.86 -9.51 13.41
C MET A 129 -9.38 -9.42 13.21
N VAL A 130 -9.88 -8.28 12.70
CA VAL A 130 -11.33 -8.10 12.49
C VAL A 130 -11.82 -8.97 11.34
N LEU A 131 -11.00 -9.13 10.30
CA LEU A 131 -11.28 -10.02 9.18
C LEU A 131 -11.41 -11.47 9.65
N ASP A 132 -10.47 -11.96 10.46
CA ASP A 132 -10.50 -13.31 11.04
C ASP A 132 -11.74 -13.52 11.92
N ALA A 133 -12.07 -12.55 12.77
CA ALA A 133 -13.28 -12.59 13.60
C ALA A 133 -14.56 -12.63 12.75
N TYR A 134 -14.60 -11.87 11.66
CA TYR A 134 -15.73 -11.87 10.73
C TYR A 134 -15.87 -13.20 9.98
N GLN A 135 -14.76 -13.77 9.49
CA GLN A 135 -14.77 -15.08 8.83
C GLN A 135 -15.20 -16.18 9.80
N THR A 136 -14.71 -16.15 11.04
CA THR A 136 -15.13 -17.09 12.09
C THR A 136 -16.62 -16.97 12.37
N ALA A 137 -17.16 -15.74 12.44
CA ALA A 137 -18.59 -15.51 12.65
C ALA A 137 -19.44 -16.04 11.47
N LEU A 138 -18.95 -15.99 10.23
CA LEU A 138 -19.64 -16.58 9.07
C LEU A 138 -19.75 -18.10 9.15
N LEU A 139 -18.82 -18.78 9.84
CA LEU A 139 -18.85 -20.24 10.02
C LEU A 139 -19.79 -20.67 11.16
N ALA A 140 -20.17 -19.75 12.03
CA ALA A 140 -21.03 -20.00 13.19
C ALA A 140 -22.52 -19.73 12.93
N VAL A 141 -22.87 -19.27 11.72
CA VAL A 141 -24.24 -18.95 11.27
C VAL A 141 -24.67 -19.98 10.23
#